data_AF-A0A1W9P4Z8-F1
#
_entry.id   AF-A0A1W9P4Z8-F1
#
_cell.length_a   1.000
_cell.length_b   1.000
_cell.length_c   1.000
_cell.angle_alpha   90.00
_cell.angle_beta   90.00
_cell.angle_gamma   90.00
#
_symmetry.space_group_name_H-M   'P 1'
#
loop_
_entity.id
_entity.type
_entity.pdbx_description
1 polymer ?
#
loop_
_entity_poly.entity_id
_entity_poly.type
_entity_poly.pdbx_seq_one_letter_code
_entity_poly.pdbx_strand_id
1 'polypeptide(L)' 'MVGITQTKTKSGVVTVPSEMMRAILEELRLLRQEIMLLFPQEDLEDYAHPDRVRNSYQKAIKEYPPVSAWK' A
#
# COMPACT_ATOMS: atom_id res chain seq x y z
N MET A 1 11.83 15.88 20.74
CA MET A 1 11.58 14.57 21.39
C MET A 1 11.58 13.52 20.29
N VAL A 2 12.58 12.64 20.29
CA VAL A 2 12.68 11.53 19.32
C VAL A 2 11.74 10.41 19.78
N GLY A 3 10.72 10.10 18.99
CA GLY A 3 9.79 9.01 19.30
C GLY A 3 10.41 7.67 18.93
N ILE A 4 10.29 6.65 19.76
CA ILE A 4 10.75 5.30 19.42
C ILE A 4 9.53 4.47 19.07
N THR A 5 9.57 3.78 17.93
CA THR A 5 8.52 2.84 17.52
C THR A 5 9.03 1.42 17.72
N GLN A 6 8.23 0.57 18.39
CA GLN A 6 8.60 -0.81 18.70
C GLN A 6 7.86 -1.76 17.75
N THR A 7 8.60 -2.58 17.01
CA THR A 7 8.04 -3.66 16.17
C THR A 7 8.45 -5.01 16.75
N LYS A 8 7.47 -5.87 17.09
CA LYS A 8 7.71 -7.17 17.72
C LYS A 8 8.02 -8.24 16.66
N THR A 9 9.28 -8.61 16.53
CA THR A 9 9.74 -9.77 15.74
C THR A 9 10.10 -10.96 16.65
N LYS A 10 10.06 -12.19 16.13
CA LYS A 10 10.29 -13.45 16.87
C LYS A 10 11.70 -13.60 17.49
N SER A 11 12.59 -12.63 17.27
CA SER A 11 13.92 -12.54 17.87
C SER A 11 14.21 -11.05 18.15
N GLY A 12 14.16 -10.65 19.43
CA GLY A 12 14.54 -9.31 19.91
C GLY A 12 13.58 -8.16 19.63
N VAL A 13 13.52 -7.20 20.56
CA VAL A 13 12.91 -5.87 20.36
C VAL A 13 13.95 -4.99 19.69
N VAL A 14 13.73 -4.64 18.42
CA VAL A 14 14.57 -3.70 17.69
C VAL A 14 13.97 -2.31 17.86
N THR A 15 14.73 -1.40 18.47
CA THR A 15 14.34 0.02 18.60
C THR A 15 14.80 0.77 17.37
N VAL A 16 13.85 1.15 16.52
CA VAL A 16 14.13 1.97 15.33
C VAL A 16 13.83 3.44 15.66
N PRO A 17 14.76 4.37 15.42
CA PRO A 17 14.49 5.81 15.55
C PRO A 17 13.30 6.24 14.69
N SER A 18 12.44 7.12 15.18
CA SER A 18 11.27 7.60 14.43
C SER A 18 11.63 8.19 13.07
N GLU A 19 12.76 8.87 12.99
CA GLU A 19 13.27 9.54 11.81
C GLU A 19 13.66 8.53 10.73
N MET A 20 14.28 7.41 11.13
CA MET A 20 14.61 6.32 10.23
C MET A 20 13.35 5.64 9.70
N MET A 21 12.37 5.38 10.56
CA MET A 21 11.08 4.82 10.14
C MET A 21 10.35 5.76 9.16
N ARG A 22 10.35 7.07 9.43
CA ARG A 22 9.78 8.08 8.52
C ARG A 22 10.49 8.09 7.17
N ALA A 23 11.82 8.05 7.15
CA ALA A 23 12.58 8.00 5.91
C ALA A 23 12.25 6.73 5.11
N ILE A 24 12.20 5.56 5.75
CA ILE A 24 11.83 4.30 5.11
C ILE A 24 10.43 4.38 4.49
N LEU A 25 9.45 4.92 5.22
CA LEU A 25 8.08 5.04 4.72
C LEU A 25 7.97 6.04 3.56
N GLU A 26 8.77 7.11 3.57
CA GLU A 26 8.80 8.07 2.46
C GLU A 26 9.40 7.44 1.19
N GLU A 27 10.50 6.70 1.32
CA GLU A 27 11.08 5.94 0.21
C GLU A 27 10.09 4.93 -0.38
N LEU A 28 9.38 4.18 0.48
CA LEU A 28 8.33 3.27 0.04
C LEU A 28 7.16 3.99 -0.66
N ARG A 29 6.85 5.22 -0.25
CA ARG A 29 5.81 6.05 -0.88
C ARG A 29 6.23 6.49 -2.27
N LEU A 30 7.47 6.95 -2.43
CA LEU A 30 8.04 7.35 -3.73
C LEU A 30 8.12 6.15 -4.68
N LEU A 31 8.63 5.01 -4.19
CA LEU A 31 8.71 3.78 -4.97
C LEU A 31 7.31 3.31 -5.43
N ARG A 32 6.29 3.41 -4.58
CA ARG A 32 4.90 3.10 -4.98
C ARG A 32 4.44 4.00 -6.13
N GLN A 33 4.76 5.30 -6.09
CA GLN A 33 4.36 6.24 -7.14
C GLN A 33 5.06 5.94 -8.47
N GLU A 34 6.35 5.61 -8.43
CA GLU A 34 7.12 5.19 -9.61
C GLU A 34 6.60 3.88 -10.20
N ILE A 35 6.28 2.91 -9.34
CA ILE A 35 5.71 1.64 -9.78
C ILE A 35 4.28 1.84 -10.33
N MET A 36 3.47 2.74 -9.79
CA MET A 36 2.14 3.05 -10.35
C MET A 36 2.20 3.69 -11.75
N LEU A 37 3.31 4.36 -12.09
CA LEU A 37 3.59 4.83 -13.45
C LEU A 37 3.95 3.68 -14.42
N LEU A 38 4.47 2.57 -13.89
CA LEU A 38 4.91 1.39 -14.64
C LEU A 38 3.87 0.26 -14.65
N PHE A 39 2.91 0.27 -13.73
CA PHE A 39 1.76 -0.60 -13.85
C PHE A 39 0.98 -0.14 -15.09
N PRO A 40 0.79 -1.04 -16.07
CA PRO A 40 -0.22 -0.79 -17.09
C PRO A 40 -1.50 -0.43 -16.34
N GLN A 41 -2.20 0.60 -16.80
CA GLN A 41 -3.63 0.64 -16.54
C GLN A 41 -4.14 -0.64 -17.20
N GLU A 42 -4.23 -1.73 -16.43
CA GLU A 42 -4.59 -3.04 -16.96
C GLU A 42 -5.92 -2.85 -17.67
N ASP A 43 -5.85 -2.89 -19.00
CA ASP A 43 -7.04 -2.76 -19.80
C ASP A 43 -7.81 -4.06 -19.65
N LEU A 44 -9.02 -3.95 -19.12
CA LEU A 44 -9.83 -5.13 -18.84
C LEU A 44 -10.38 -5.73 -20.15
N GLU A 45 -10.31 -5.01 -21.27
CA GLU A 45 -10.85 -5.42 -22.57
C GLU A 45 -10.30 -6.76 -23.08
N ASP A 46 -9.04 -7.08 -22.75
CA ASP A 46 -8.40 -8.34 -23.17
C ASP A 46 -8.71 -9.54 -22.25
N TYR A 47 -9.41 -9.33 -21.13
CA TYR A 47 -9.79 -10.41 -20.22
C TYR A 47 -11.01 -11.15 -20.77
N ALA A 48 -11.08 -12.46 -20.51
CA ALA A 48 -12.23 -13.27 -20.93
C ALA A 48 -13.58 -12.78 -20.36
N HIS A 49 -13.56 -12.10 -19.20
CA HIS A 49 -14.75 -11.60 -18.49
C HIS A 49 -14.50 -10.26 -17.77
N PRO A 50 -14.36 -9.13 -18.50
CA PRO A 50 -14.03 -7.81 -17.93
C PRO A 50 -15.01 -7.38 -16.84
N ASP A 51 -16.31 -7.56 -17.08
CA ASP A 51 -17.37 -7.15 -16.14
C ASP A 51 -17.29 -7.89 -14.81
N ARG A 52 -16.94 -9.18 -14.83
CA ARG A 52 -16.79 -9.98 -13.61
C ARG A 52 -15.63 -9.46 -12.77
N VAL A 53 -14.50 -9.16 -13.42
CA VAL A 53 -13.31 -8.62 -12.76
C VAL A 53 -13.65 -7.26 -12.15
N ARG A 54 -14.24 -6.34 -12.93
CA ARG A 54 -14.69 -5.02 -12.47
C ARG A 54 -15.62 -5.12 -11.24
N ASN A 55 -16.61 -6.00 -11.30
CA ASN A 55 -17.55 -6.22 -10.20
C ASN A 55 -16.88 -6.78 -8.95
N SER A 56 -15.87 -7.63 -9.08
CA SER A 56 -15.11 -8.14 -7.94
C SER A 56 -14.28 -7.03 -7.27
N TYR A 57 -13.62 -6.17 -8.04
CA TYR A 57 -12.89 -5.02 -7.52
C TYR A 57 -13.82 -4.04 -6.79
N GLN A 58 -14.99 -3.74 -7.36
CA GLN A 58 -15.97 -2.87 -6.70
C GLN A 58 -16.45 -3.43 -5.35
N LYS A 59 -16.62 -4.76 -5.24
CA LYS A 59 -16.94 -5.41 -3.96
C LYS A 59 -15.78 -5.29 -2.97
N ALA A 60 -14.56 -5.59 -3.42
CA ALA A 60 -13.37 -5.50 -2.58
C ALA A 60 -13.13 -4.09 -2.04
N ILE A 61 -13.35 -3.04 -2.84
CA ILE A 61 -13.23 -1.64 -2.40
C ILE A 61 -14.26 -1.28 -1.33
N LYS A 62 -15.47 -1.82 -1.40
CA LYS A 62 -16.50 -1.60 -0.37
C LYS A 62 -16.14 -2.27 0.94
N GLU A 63 -15.56 -3.47 0.87
CA GLU A 63 -15.18 -4.26 2.04
C GLU A 63 -13.87 -3.78 2.68
N TYR A 64 -12.93 -3.35 1.84
CA TYR A 64 -11.61 -2.85 2.22
C TYR A 64 -11.38 -1.47 1.58
N PRO A 65 -11.99 -0.41 2.12
CA PRO A 65 -11.86 0.92 1.54
C PRO A 65 -10.40 1.38 1.57
N PRO A 66 -9.89 1.97 0.47
CA PRO A 66 -8.54 2.51 0.46
C PRO A 66 -8.44 3.60 1.52
N VAL A 67 -7.36 3.56 2.31
CA VAL A 67 -7.14 4.41 3.49
C VAL A 67 -7.22 5.92 3.16
N SER A 68 -7.01 6.30 1.89
CA SER A 68 -7.13 7.67 1.40
C SER A 68 -8.57 8.16 1.15
N ALA A 69 -9.58 7.28 1.25
CA ALA A 69 -11.00 7.64 1.10
C ALA A 69 -11.61 8.21 2.40
N TRP A 70 -10.85 8.18 3.51
CA TRP A 70 -11.24 8.76 4.78
C TRP A 70 -10.77 10.22 4.80
N LYS A 71 -11.59 11.10 4.23
CA LYS A 71 -11.54 12.54 4.51
C LYS A 71 -12.30 12.83 5.80
#